data_AF-A0AAE2VDV2-F1
#
_entry.id   AF-A0AAE2VDV2-F1
#
_cell.length_a   1.000
_cell.length_b   1.000
_cell.length_c   1.000
_cell.angle_alpha   90.00
_cell.angle_beta   90.00
_cell.angle_gamma   90.00
#
_symmetry.space_group_name_H-M   'P 1'
#
loop_
_entity.id
_entity.type
_entity.pdbx_description
1 polymer ?
#
loop_
_entity_poly.entity_id
_entity_poly.type
_entity_poly.pdbx_seq_one_letter_code
_entity_poly.pdbx_strand_id
1 'polypeptide(L)'
;MQRLIIFLSLLPILLAVILRKFNADRVLHSLKEKRLAKPAEEVSRRMLDSVSQSQVEIKTPARRWSAAPDHGKEWLVLPPGVASGVSASSHGKAALQVGLYLLSLREPKMLARRQWAIRFGHVFPVFTTVVMAFALVVRAVPAVWVLAIIMASCALAACAQFLTITAERRAADLACVVLEKKRIFPRLSDEEAVVSATRAWSWRSCLPGILSRLAP
;
A
#
# COMPACT_ATOMS: atom_id res chain seq x y z
N MET A 1 -27.93 -20.62 -2.70
CA MET A 1 -27.28 -19.41 -3.28
C MET A 1 -26.30 -18.73 -2.32
N GLN A 2 -26.63 -18.53 -1.03
CA GLN A 2 -25.72 -17.88 -0.05
C GLN A 2 -24.33 -18.53 0.06
N ARG A 3 -24.25 -19.87 0.07
CA ARG A 3 -22.97 -20.59 0.10
C ARG A 3 -22.09 -20.28 -1.12
N LEU A 4 -22.67 -20.12 -2.31
CA LEU A 4 -21.95 -19.73 -3.52
C LEU A 4 -21.37 -18.32 -3.42
N ILE A 5 -22.12 -17.37 -2.83
CA ILE A 5 -21.63 -15.99 -2.60
C ILE A 5 -20.42 -16.03 -1.66
N ILE A 6 -20.47 -16.83 -0.60
CA ILE A 6 -19.36 -16.98 0.35
C ILE A 6 -18.14 -17.61 -0.35
N PHE A 7 -18.31 -18.69 -1.10
CA PHE A 7 -17.19 -19.32 -1.82
C PHE A 7 -16.59 -18.40 -2.89
N LEU A 8 -17.42 -17.69 -3.65
CA LEU A 8 -16.96 -16.76 -4.69
C LEU A 8 -16.26 -15.54 -4.11
N SER A 9 -16.70 -15.04 -2.96
CA SER A 9 -16.06 -13.92 -2.25
C SER A 9 -14.76 -14.33 -1.55
N LEU A 10 -14.62 -15.60 -1.15
CA LEU A 10 -13.40 -16.10 -0.52
C LEU A 10 -12.20 -16.12 -1.48
N LEU A 11 -12.44 -16.43 -2.75
CA LEU A 11 -11.40 -16.58 -3.77
C LEU A 11 -10.53 -15.32 -3.98
N PRO A 12 -11.09 -14.11 -4.23
CA PRO A 12 -10.27 -12.90 -4.37
C PRO A 12 -9.55 -12.51 -3.08
N ILE A 13 -10.16 -12.78 -1.93
CA ILE A 13 -9.54 -12.52 -0.61
C ILE A 13 -8.32 -13.42 -0.42
N LEU A 14 -8.49 -14.71 -0.68
CA LEU A 14 -7.45 -15.73 -0.51
C LEU A 14 -6.31 -15.50 -1.49
N LEU A 15 -6.62 -15.15 -2.74
CA LEU A 15 -5.63 -14.76 -3.74
C LEU A 15 -4.82 -13.54 -3.29
N ALA A 16 -5.47 -12.51 -2.75
CA ALA A 16 -4.78 -11.31 -2.26
C ALA A 16 -3.87 -11.61 -1.06
N VAL A 17 -4.28 -12.53 -0.17
CA VAL A 17 -3.46 -12.98 0.97
C VAL A 17 -2.23 -13.75 0.47
N ILE A 18 -2.41 -14.70 -0.45
CA ILE A 18 -1.31 -15.47 -1.04
C ILE A 18 -0.31 -14.52 -1.71
N LEU A 19 -0.79 -13.64 -2.60
CA LEU A 19 0.07 -12.71 -3.32
C LEU A 19 0.85 -11.79 -2.39
N ARG A 20 0.22 -11.28 -1.33
CA ARG A 20 0.94 -10.48 -0.32
C ARG A 20 1.97 -11.31 0.43
N LYS A 21 1.62 -12.51 0.88
CA LYS A 21 2.51 -13.34 1.70
C LYS A 21 3.77 -13.74 0.94
N PHE A 22 3.62 -14.16 -0.32
CA PHE A 22 4.73 -14.60 -1.16
C PHE A 22 5.59 -13.42 -1.66
N ASN A 23 4.95 -12.34 -2.12
CA ASN A 23 5.67 -11.27 -2.82
C ASN A 23 6.03 -10.06 -1.94
N ALA A 24 5.37 -9.87 -0.79
CA ALA A 24 5.65 -8.78 0.13
C ALA A 24 6.25 -9.31 1.44
N ASP A 25 5.47 -10.04 2.24
CA ASP A 25 5.82 -10.25 3.65
C ASP A 25 7.09 -11.11 3.81
N ARG A 26 7.29 -12.14 2.98
CA ARG A 26 8.53 -12.94 2.98
C ARG A 26 9.78 -12.10 2.68
N VAL A 27 9.71 -11.26 1.65
CA VAL A 27 10.83 -10.42 1.19
C VAL A 27 11.12 -9.29 2.18
N LEU A 28 10.07 -8.65 2.70
CA LEU A 28 10.20 -7.58 3.69
C LEU A 28 10.74 -8.10 5.02
N HIS A 29 10.41 -9.34 5.40
CA HIS A 29 10.95 -9.96 6.60
C HIS A 29 12.45 -10.22 6.47
N SER A 30 12.92 -10.79 5.35
CA SER A 30 14.35 -11.02 5.11
C SER A 30 15.16 -9.73 5.02
N LEU A 31 14.55 -8.61 4.61
CA LEU A 31 15.22 -7.31 4.45
C LEU A 31 15.12 -6.41 5.69
N LYS A 32 14.43 -6.88 6.75
CA LYS A 32 14.26 -6.11 7.99
C LYS A 32 15.58 -5.97 8.77
N GLU A 33 16.43 -7.00 8.71
CA GLU A 33 17.70 -7.06 9.44
C GLU A 33 18.83 -6.29 8.74
N LYS A 34 18.72 -6.08 7.42
CA LYS A 34 19.70 -5.33 6.66
C LYS A 34 19.56 -3.82 6.96
N ARG A 35 20.43 -3.32 7.84
CA ARG A 35 20.52 -1.90 8.19
C ARG A 35 21.45 -1.17 7.21
N LEU A 36 21.04 0.02 6.82
CA LEU A 36 21.80 0.95 6.00
C LEU A 36 22.45 2.00 6.89
N ALA A 37 23.38 2.78 6.36
CA ALA A 37 24.09 3.80 7.15
C ALA A 37 23.26 5.09 7.37
N LYS A 38 22.27 5.34 6.51
CA LYS A 38 21.54 6.60 6.43
C LYS A 38 20.06 6.41 6.74
N PRO A 39 19.36 7.45 7.21
CA PRO A 39 17.91 7.39 7.37
C PRO A 39 17.21 7.41 6.01
N ALA A 40 16.05 6.76 5.94
CA ALA A 40 15.29 6.67 4.69
C ALA A 40 14.81 8.04 4.16
N GLU A 41 14.63 9.03 5.04
CA GLU A 41 14.34 10.41 4.63
C GLU A 41 15.44 11.00 3.74
N GLU A 42 16.70 10.77 4.08
CA GLU A 42 17.83 11.30 3.29
C GLU A 42 17.87 10.68 1.89
N VAL A 43 17.50 9.40 1.78
CA VAL A 43 17.38 8.72 0.49
C VAL A 43 16.22 9.28 -0.34
N SER A 44 15.08 9.55 0.29
CA SER A 44 13.96 10.23 -0.40
C SER A 44 14.34 11.62 -0.90
N ARG A 45 15.06 12.42 -0.10
CA ARG A 45 15.56 13.74 -0.52
C ARG A 45 16.50 13.61 -1.72
N ARG A 46 17.51 12.73 -1.63
CA ARG A 46 18.45 12.46 -2.74
C ARG A 46 17.73 12.03 -4.03
N MET A 47 16.70 11.20 -3.91
CA MET A 47 15.88 10.80 -5.06
C MET A 47 15.16 12.00 -5.68
N LEU A 48 14.52 12.85 -4.87
CA LEU A 48 13.81 14.04 -5.34
C LEU A 48 14.76 15.06 -5.97
N ASP A 49 15.90 15.32 -5.34
CA ASP A 49 16.96 16.21 -5.85
C ASP A 49 17.47 15.72 -7.22
N SER A 50 17.66 14.41 -7.37
CA SER A 50 18.15 13.81 -8.61
C SER A 50 17.20 13.93 -9.81
N VAL A 51 15.92 14.20 -9.55
CA VAL A 51 14.84 14.40 -10.53
C VAL A 51 14.42 15.89 -10.61
N SER A 52 15.25 16.80 -10.07
CA SER A 52 15.02 18.24 -10.08
C SER A 52 13.74 18.68 -9.34
N GLN A 53 13.35 17.93 -8.31
CA GLN A 53 12.20 18.19 -7.44
C GLN A 53 12.65 18.53 -6.00
N SER A 54 13.67 19.38 -5.87
CA SER A 54 14.30 19.73 -4.58
C SER A 54 13.43 20.61 -3.67
N GLN A 55 12.36 21.21 -4.20
CA GLN A 55 11.46 22.10 -3.44
C GLN A 55 10.31 21.35 -2.74
N VAL A 56 10.22 20.04 -2.87
CA VAL A 56 9.11 19.25 -2.31
C VAL A 56 9.27 19.07 -0.80
N GLU A 57 8.30 19.56 -0.03
CA GLU A 57 8.31 19.40 1.43
C GLU A 57 8.01 17.95 1.84
N ILE A 58 8.88 17.35 2.64
CA ILE A 58 8.61 16.06 3.27
C ILE A 58 7.81 16.29 4.55
N LYS A 59 6.53 15.89 4.54
CA LYS A 59 5.65 15.98 5.72
C LYS A 59 5.56 14.62 6.42
N THR A 60 5.68 14.64 7.74
CA THR A 60 5.58 13.46 8.62
C THR A 60 4.32 13.57 9.50
N PRO A 61 3.12 13.29 8.97
CA PRO A 61 1.89 13.41 9.74
C PRO A 61 1.85 12.39 10.88
N ALA A 62 1.46 12.86 12.07
CA ALA A 62 1.38 12.05 13.29
C ALA A 62 0.28 10.96 13.23
N ARG A 63 -0.80 11.19 12.47
CA ARG A 63 -1.89 10.22 12.27
C ARG A 63 -2.29 10.15 10.80
N ARG A 64 -2.40 8.93 10.28
CA ARG A 64 -2.88 8.66 8.93
C ARG A 64 -4.28 8.05 9.02
N TRP A 65 -5.29 8.79 8.58
CA TRP A 65 -6.68 8.31 8.58
C TRP A 65 -6.83 7.09 7.65
N SER A 66 -6.18 7.11 6.48
CA SER A 66 -6.28 6.04 5.50
C SER A 66 -4.90 5.48 5.14
N ALA A 67 -4.84 4.19 4.78
CA ALA A 67 -3.64 3.61 4.19
C ALA A 67 -3.30 4.21 2.81
N ALA A 68 -4.13 5.12 2.28
CA ALA A 68 -3.93 5.72 0.98
C ALA A 68 -2.71 6.64 1.00
N PRO A 69 -1.90 6.67 -0.07
CA PRO A 69 -0.88 7.69 -0.29
C PRO A 69 -1.53 9.07 -0.35
N ASP A 70 -1.33 9.89 0.69
CA ASP A 70 -1.64 11.32 0.63
C ASP A 70 -0.41 12.02 0.05
N HIS A 71 -0.57 12.58 -1.14
CA HIS A 71 0.45 13.34 -1.83
C HIS A 71 -0.21 14.63 -2.32
N GLY A 72 0.35 15.78 -1.97
CA GLY A 72 -0.01 17.04 -2.61
C GLY A 72 0.91 17.30 -3.80
N LYS A 73 0.58 18.34 -4.59
CA LYS A 73 1.45 18.76 -5.72
C LYS A 73 2.87 19.14 -5.26
N GLU A 74 3.01 19.59 -4.01
CA GLU A 74 4.26 20.18 -3.47
C GLU A 74 4.76 19.48 -2.18
N TRP A 75 4.10 18.40 -1.73
CA TRP A 75 4.50 17.72 -0.50
C TRP A 75 4.37 16.20 -0.57
N LEU A 76 5.40 15.53 -0.06
CA LEU A 76 5.51 14.08 0.06
C LEU A 76 5.24 13.66 1.51
N VAL A 77 4.33 12.72 1.70
CA VAL A 77 4.07 12.16 3.04
C VAL A 77 4.93 10.92 3.28
N LEU A 78 5.81 11.02 4.28
CA LEU A 78 6.57 9.90 4.81
C LEU A 78 6.09 9.59 6.24
N PRO A 79 5.60 8.37 6.54
CA PRO A 79 5.24 8.02 7.91
C PRO A 79 6.46 8.14 8.85
N PRO A 80 6.29 8.59 10.11
CA PRO A 80 7.42 8.88 10.99
C PRO A 80 8.33 7.66 11.23
N GLY A 81 7.77 6.46 11.40
CA GLY A 81 8.55 5.23 11.53
C GLY A 81 9.26 4.76 10.25
N VAL A 82 8.92 5.34 9.10
CA VAL A 82 9.60 5.10 7.82
C VAL A 82 10.71 6.13 7.63
N ALA A 83 10.42 7.41 7.89
CA ALA A 83 11.37 8.51 7.73
C ALA A 83 12.66 8.30 8.55
N SER A 84 12.51 7.92 9.83
CA SER A 84 13.64 7.61 10.73
C SER A 84 14.18 6.18 10.58
N GLY A 85 13.53 5.34 9.76
CA GLY A 85 13.86 3.93 9.65
C GLY A 85 15.16 3.73 8.87
N VAL A 86 16.08 2.96 9.44
CA VAL A 86 17.40 2.68 8.85
C VAL A 86 17.47 1.34 8.10
N SER A 87 16.38 0.57 8.06
CA SER A 87 16.34 -0.74 7.39
C SER A 87 16.18 -0.63 5.87
N ALA A 88 16.63 -1.61 5.10
CA ALA A 88 16.35 -1.68 3.65
C ALA A 88 14.84 -1.67 3.36
N SER A 89 14.03 -2.26 4.23
CA SER A 89 12.57 -2.21 4.15
C SER A 89 11.99 -0.79 4.27
N SER A 90 12.46 0.02 5.23
CA SER A 90 12.01 1.42 5.38
C SER A 90 12.45 2.29 4.21
N HIS A 91 13.67 2.08 3.71
CA HIS A 91 14.18 2.73 2.50
C HIS A 91 13.35 2.37 1.27
N GLY A 92 13.01 1.09 1.11
CA GLY A 92 12.17 0.63 -0.01
C GLY A 92 10.78 1.26 0.01
N LYS A 93 10.18 1.41 1.20
CA LYS A 93 8.91 2.11 1.37
C LYS A 93 9.02 3.60 1.06
N ALA A 94 10.09 4.24 1.50
CA ALA A 94 10.35 5.65 1.24
C ALA A 94 10.53 5.91 -0.27
N ALA A 95 11.30 5.07 -0.95
CA ALA A 95 11.44 5.08 -2.41
C ALA A 95 10.11 4.86 -3.14
N LEU A 96 9.24 3.95 -2.65
CA LEU A 96 7.92 3.76 -3.21
C LEU A 96 7.05 5.03 -3.10
N GLN A 97 7.09 5.74 -1.95
CA GLN A 97 6.36 7.01 -1.81
C GLN A 97 6.86 8.07 -2.81
N VAL A 98 8.18 8.15 -3.04
CA VAL A 98 8.75 9.03 -4.06
C VAL A 98 8.25 8.62 -5.46
N GLY A 99 8.25 7.33 -5.78
CA GLY A 99 7.71 6.82 -7.04
C GLY A 99 6.23 7.16 -7.24
N LEU A 100 5.43 7.06 -6.18
CA LEU A 100 4.01 7.45 -6.20
C LEU A 100 3.85 8.96 -6.40
N TYR A 101 4.69 9.78 -5.78
CA TYR A 101 4.70 11.22 -6.02
C TYR A 101 5.07 11.56 -7.48
N LEU A 102 6.14 10.97 -8.03
CA LEU A 102 6.53 11.17 -9.42
C LEU A 102 5.44 10.72 -10.40
N LEU A 103 4.77 9.61 -10.09
CA LEU A 103 3.64 9.13 -10.87
C LEU A 103 2.44 10.09 -10.78
N SER A 104 2.25 10.79 -9.65
CA SER A 104 1.16 11.76 -9.47
C SER A 104 1.31 12.97 -10.39
N LEU A 105 2.55 13.36 -10.66
CA LEU A 105 2.86 14.45 -11.60
C LEU A 105 2.57 14.05 -13.05
N ARG A 106 2.75 12.77 -13.40
CA ARG A 106 2.56 12.26 -14.77
C ARG A 106 1.12 11.81 -15.06
N GLU A 107 0.55 11.00 -14.17
CA GLU A 107 -0.74 10.33 -14.35
C GLU A 107 -1.64 10.48 -13.10
N PRO A 108 -2.14 11.69 -12.80
CA PRO A 108 -2.92 11.94 -11.58
C PRO A 108 -4.21 11.11 -11.52
N LYS A 109 -4.84 10.84 -12.68
CA LYS A 109 -6.06 10.04 -12.78
C LYS A 109 -5.86 8.61 -12.29
N MET A 110 -4.70 8.00 -12.54
CA MET A 110 -4.43 6.62 -12.15
C MET A 110 -4.26 6.51 -10.62
N LEU A 111 -3.59 7.48 -10.00
CA LEU A 111 -3.48 7.54 -8.55
C LEU A 111 -4.79 7.92 -7.86
N ALA A 112 -5.59 8.80 -8.44
CA ALA A 112 -6.91 9.12 -7.90
C ALA A 112 -7.79 7.87 -7.81
N ARG A 113 -7.76 7.01 -8.84
CA ARG A 113 -8.45 5.70 -8.82
C ARG A 113 -7.91 4.80 -7.71
N ARG A 114 -6.58 4.77 -7.51
CA ARG A 114 -5.95 3.98 -6.45
C ARG A 114 -6.33 4.47 -5.05
N GLN A 115 -6.27 5.78 -4.82
CA GLN A 115 -6.69 6.39 -3.56
C GLN A 115 -8.17 6.12 -3.27
N TRP A 116 -9.02 6.25 -4.28
CA TRP A 116 -10.43 5.89 -4.17
C TRP A 116 -10.60 4.42 -3.77
N ALA A 117 -9.92 3.48 -4.44
CA ALA A 117 -10.01 2.05 -4.12
C ALA A 117 -9.51 1.72 -2.71
N ILE A 118 -8.45 2.37 -2.23
CA ILE A 118 -7.95 2.18 -0.85
C ILE A 118 -8.96 2.74 0.17
N ARG A 119 -9.51 3.93 -0.06
CA ARG A 119 -10.54 4.52 0.81
C ARG A 119 -11.80 3.68 0.81
N PHE A 120 -12.26 3.24 -0.35
CA PHE A 120 -13.40 2.35 -0.51
C PHE A 120 -13.18 1.04 0.26
N GLY A 121 -12.03 0.39 0.10
CA GLY A 121 -11.72 -0.85 0.80
C GLY A 121 -11.51 -0.71 2.32
N HIS A 122 -11.37 0.51 2.83
CA HIS A 122 -11.33 0.78 4.27
C HIS A 122 -12.70 1.15 4.85
N VAL A 123 -13.46 1.99 4.15
CA VAL A 123 -14.73 2.55 4.65
C VAL A 123 -15.90 1.63 4.35
N PHE A 124 -15.99 1.09 3.13
CA PHE A 124 -17.17 0.36 2.67
C PHE A 124 -17.46 -0.89 3.51
N PRO A 125 -16.50 -1.80 3.77
CA PRO A 125 -16.81 -3.00 4.54
C PRO A 125 -17.16 -2.66 6.01
N VAL A 126 -16.54 -1.63 6.60
CA VAL A 126 -16.88 -1.17 7.95
C VAL A 126 -18.31 -0.65 7.98
N PHE A 127 -18.69 0.22 7.04
CA PHE A 127 -20.05 0.72 6.95
C PHE A 127 -21.06 -0.42 6.76
N THR A 128 -20.76 -1.38 5.88
CA THR A 128 -21.60 -2.57 5.68
C THR A 128 -21.76 -3.37 6.97
N THR A 129 -20.69 -3.57 7.74
CA THR A 129 -20.77 -4.31 9.03
C THR A 129 -21.69 -3.61 10.03
N VAL A 130 -21.64 -2.28 10.12
CA VAL A 130 -22.49 -1.50 11.03
C VAL A 130 -23.96 -1.62 10.62
N VAL A 131 -24.28 -1.41 9.34
CA VAL A 131 -25.66 -1.52 8.84
C VAL A 131 -26.21 -2.93 9.04
N MET A 132 -25.41 -3.96 8.78
CA MET A 132 -25.84 -5.35 8.97
C MET A 132 -26.02 -5.72 10.45
N ALA A 133 -25.23 -5.13 11.36
CA ALA A 133 -25.44 -5.32 12.79
C ALA A 133 -26.81 -4.79 13.23
N PHE A 134 -27.21 -3.59 12.77
CA PHE A 134 -28.55 -3.07 13.03
C PHE A 134 -29.66 -3.93 12.41
N ALA A 135 -29.47 -4.40 11.17
CA ALA A 135 -30.43 -5.28 10.51
C ALA A 135 -30.65 -6.61 11.28
N LEU A 136 -29.58 -7.13 11.91
CA LEU A 136 -29.65 -8.30 12.78
C LEU A 136 -30.43 -8.01 14.07
N VAL A 137 -30.18 -6.87 14.72
CA VAL A 137 -30.84 -6.46 15.98
C VAL A 137 -32.35 -6.30 15.78
N VAL A 138 -32.77 -5.73 14.65
CA VAL A 138 -34.18 -5.59 14.28
C VAL A 138 -34.80 -6.93 13.83
N ARG A 139 -34.00 -8.00 13.75
CA ARG A 139 -34.38 -9.33 13.22
C ARG A 139 -34.97 -9.26 11.80
N ALA A 140 -34.65 -8.21 11.06
CA ALA A 140 -35.12 -8.01 9.69
C ALA A 140 -34.47 -9.02 8.72
N VAL A 141 -33.29 -9.54 9.06
CA VAL A 141 -32.50 -10.41 8.18
C VAL A 141 -31.91 -11.59 8.96
N PRO A 142 -31.96 -12.83 8.43
CA PRO A 142 -31.28 -13.99 9.02
C PRO A 142 -29.76 -13.79 9.14
N ALA A 143 -29.16 -14.29 10.23
CA ALA A 143 -27.72 -14.13 10.50
C ALA A 143 -26.79 -14.60 9.36
N VAL A 144 -27.20 -15.63 8.61
CA VAL A 144 -26.43 -16.16 7.48
C VAL A 144 -26.32 -15.14 6.33
N TRP A 145 -27.37 -14.35 6.09
CA TRP A 145 -27.36 -13.30 5.07
C TRP A 145 -26.46 -12.11 5.48
N VAL A 146 -26.47 -11.75 6.76
CA VAL A 146 -25.57 -10.73 7.31
C VAL A 146 -24.12 -11.10 7.04
N LEU A 147 -23.72 -12.34 7.35
CA LEU A 147 -22.36 -12.82 7.08
C LEU A 147 -22.03 -12.80 5.59
N ALA A 148 -22.95 -13.26 4.73
CA ALA A 148 -22.75 -13.28 3.29
C ALA A 148 -22.54 -11.88 2.70
N ILE A 149 -23.30 -10.88 3.16
CA ILE A 149 -23.18 -9.49 2.68
C ILE A 149 -21.86 -8.85 3.14
N ILE A 150 -21.46 -9.08 4.39
CA ILE A 150 -20.16 -8.61 4.89
C ILE A 150 -19.01 -9.22 4.07
N MET A 151 -19.05 -10.54 3.82
CA MET A 151 -18.05 -11.22 2.99
C MET A 151 -18.02 -10.69 1.55
N ALA A 152 -19.20 -10.47 0.94
CA ALA A 152 -19.30 -9.89 -0.40
C ALA A 152 -18.71 -8.47 -0.46
N SER A 153 -18.94 -7.64 0.57
CA SER A 153 -18.37 -6.29 0.64
C SER A 153 -16.83 -6.31 0.71
N CYS A 154 -16.26 -7.24 1.47
CA CYS A 154 -14.82 -7.46 1.55
C CYS A 154 -14.24 -7.94 0.22
N ALA A 155 -14.94 -8.81 -0.51
CA ALA A 155 -14.50 -9.28 -1.82
C ALA A 155 -14.54 -8.17 -2.87
N LEU A 156 -15.60 -7.35 -2.89
CA LEU A 156 -15.66 -6.17 -3.79
C LEU A 156 -14.53 -5.19 -3.49
N ALA A 157 -14.24 -4.94 -2.22
CA ALA A 157 -13.10 -4.13 -1.80
C ALA A 157 -11.76 -4.72 -2.28
N ALA A 158 -11.56 -6.04 -2.13
CA ALA A 158 -10.36 -6.73 -2.60
C ALA A 158 -10.22 -6.64 -4.14
N CYS A 159 -11.31 -6.83 -4.89
CA CYS A 159 -11.31 -6.68 -6.35
C CYS A 159 -10.94 -5.26 -6.78
N ALA A 160 -11.53 -4.22 -6.16
CA ALA A 160 -11.21 -2.83 -6.46
C ALA A 160 -9.72 -2.51 -6.18
N GLN A 161 -9.17 -3.06 -5.11
CA GLN A 161 -7.75 -2.92 -4.80
C GLN A 161 -6.84 -3.70 -5.75
N PHE A 162 -7.27 -4.86 -6.20
CA PHE A 162 -6.53 -5.66 -7.17
C PHE A 162 -6.46 -4.96 -8.52
N LEU A 163 -7.59 -4.45 -9.01
CA LEU A 163 -7.66 -3.74 -10.30
C LEU A 163 -6.81 -2.45 -10.33
N THR A 164 -6.58 -1.85 -9.17
CA THR A 164 -5.81 -0.59 -9.06
C THR A 164 -4.34 -0.79 -8.68
N ILE A 165 -3.89 -2.04 -8.49
CA ILE A 165 -2.50 -2.31 -8.08
C ILE A 165 -1.45 -1.91 -9.12
N THR A 166 -1.85 -1.90 -10.39
CA THR A 166 -1.00 -1.50 -11.51
C THR A 166 -0.40 -0.10 -11.30
N ALA A 167 -1.11 0.77 -10.60
CA ALA A 167 -0.61 2.09 -10.22
C ALA A 167 0.61 2.02 -9.29
N GLU A 168 0.55 1.18 -8.25
CA GLU A 168 1.66 1.00 -7.33
C GLU A 168 2.83 0.25 -7.95
N ARG A 169 2.55 -0.67 -8.89
CA ARG A 169 3.58 -1.35 -9.70
C ARG A 169 4.36 -0.35 -10.55
N ARG A 170 3.67 0.46 -11.34
CA ARG A 170 4.32 1.49 -12.16
C ARG A 170 5.10 2.50 -11.31
N ALA A 171 4.56 2.89 -10.16
CA ALA A 171 5.27 3.75 -9.21
C ALA A 171 6.55 3.09 -8.68
N ALA A 172 6.49 1.80 -8.32
CA ALA A 172 7.66 1.04 -7.89
C ALA A 172 8.71 0.96 -8.99
N ASP A 173 8.31 0.67 -10.23
CA ASP A 173 9.22 0.59 -11.36
C ASP A 173 9.88 1.94 -11.66
N LEU A 174 9.13 3.04 -11.61
CA LEU A 174 9.69 4.39 -11.72
C LEU A 174 10.70 4.69 -10.61
N ALA A 175 10.40 4.31 -9.37
CA ALA A 175 11.33 4.47 -8.26
C ALA A 175 12.60 3.63 -8.44
N CYS A 176 12.49 2.38 -8.90
CA CYS A 176 13.64 1.51 -9.18
C CYS A 176 14.53 2.10 -10.27
N VAL A 177 13.93 2.59 -11.37
CA VAL A 177 14.68 3.24 -12.45
C VAL A 177 15.42 4.48 -11.96
N VAL A 178 14.82 5.27 -11.06
CA VAL A 178 15.49 6.43 -10.46
C VAL A 178 16.65 5.98 -9.56
N LEU A 179 16.45 4.98 -8.70
CA LEU A 179 17.50 4.42 -7.85
C LEU A 179 18.70 3.92 -8.67
N GLU A 180 18.44 3.12 -9.69
CA GLU A 180 19.44 2.49 -10.54
C GLU A 180 20.19 3.49 -11.43
N LYS A 181 19.48 4.39 -12.10
CA LYS A 181 20.12 5.36 -13.01
C LYS A 181 20.91 6.44 -12.28
N LYS A 182 20.52 6.79 -11.05
CA LYS A 182 21.15 7.87 -10.28
C LYS A 182 22.18 7.38 -9.26
N ARG A 183 22.35 6.05 -9.12
CA ARG A 183 23.30 5.41 -8.19
C ARG A 183 23.32 6.08 -6.82
N ILE A 184 22.15 6.13 -6.19
CA ILE A 184 21.94 6.87 -4.94
C ILE A 184 22.69 6.22 -3.77
N PHE A 185 22.95 4.91 -3.88
CA PHE A 185 23.71 4.14 -2.92
C PHE A 185 25.15 3.91 -3.39
N PRO A 186 26.14 3.99 -2.50
CA PRO A 186 27.53 3.72 -2.84
C PRO A 186 27.80 2.22 -3.07
N ARG A 187 26.98 1.34 -2.47
CA ARG A 187 27.11 -0.11 -2.54
C ARG A 187 25.97 -0.70 -3.37
N LEU A 188 26.33 -1.51 -4.37
CA LEU A 188 25.37 -2.18 -5.25
C LEU A 188 24.41 -3.09 -4.45
N SER A 189 24.93 -3.85 -3.47
CA SER A 189 24.10 -4.76 -2.68
C SER A 189 23.03 -4.04 -1.85
N ASP A 190 23.28 -2.79 -1.46
CA ASP A 190 22.34 -1.97 -0.71
C ASP A 190 21.25 -1.43 -1.63
N GLU A 191 21.63 -1.06 -2.85
CA GLU A 191 20.69 -0.65 -3.90
C GLU A 191 19.74 -1.79 -4.29
N GLU A 192 20.25 -3.00 -4.54
CA GLU A 192 19.45 -4.18 -4.86
C GLU A 192 18.48 -4.55 -3.72
N ALA A 193 18.93 -4.42 -2.48
CA ALA A 193 18.08 -4.63 -1.30
C ALA A 193 16.95 -3.60 -1.21
N VAL A 194 17.20 -2.34 -1.56
CA VAL A 194 16.18 -1.29 -1.57
C VAL A 194 15.22 -1.47 -2.74
N VAL A 195 15.72 -1.80 -3.94
CA VAL A 195 14.91 -2.08 -5.15
C VAL A 195 13.95 -3.25 -4.89
N SER A 196 14.46 -4.35 -4.34
CA SER A 196 13.63 -5.50 -3.97
C SER A 196 12.60 -5.15 -2.89
N ALA A 197 12.98 -4.36 -1.87
CA ALA A 197 12.04 -3.85 -0.88
C ALA A 197 10.96 -2.94 -1.49
N THR A 198 11.30 -2.06 -2.42
CA THR A 198 10.34 -1.17 -3.11
C THR A 198 9.31 -1.97 -3.90
N ARG A 199 9.75 -2.99 -4.65
CA ARG A 199 8.85 -3.90 -5.38
C ARG A 199 7.98 -4.77 -4.47
N ALA A 200 8.49 -5.13 -3.29
CA ALA A 200 7.76 -5.87 -2.28
C ALA A 200 6.69 -4.99 -1.61
N TRP A 201 7.00 -3.73 -1.30
CA TRP A 201 6.04 -2.79 -0.71
C TRP A 201 4.83 -2.52 -1.61
N SER A 202 4.99 -2.50 -2.94
CA SER A 202 3.85 -2.34 -3.85
C SER A 202 2.92 -3.56 -3.89
N TRP A 203 3.36 -4.73 -3.43
CA TRP A 203 2.47 -5.89 -3.19
C TRP A 203 1.75 -5.80 -1.84
N ARG A 204 2.27 -5.05 -0.86
CA ARG A 204 1.68 -5.01 0.48
C ARG A 204 0.31 -4.35 0.51
N SER A 205 0.05 -3.43 -0.39
CA SER A 205 -1.21 -2.71 -0.50
C SER A 205 -2.31 -3.50 -1.26
N CYS A 206 -2.08 -4.77 -1.63
CA CYS A 206 -3.12 -5.63 -2.22
C CYS A 206 -4.29 -5.89 -1.27
N LEU A 207 -4.04 -5.88 0.04
CA LEU A 207 -5.02 -6.32 1.03
C LEU A 207 -5.91 -5.17 1.52
N PRO A 208 -7.21 -5.44 1.72
CA PRO A 208 -8.13 -4.51 2.36
C PRO A 208 -7.62 -4.11 3.74
N GLY A 209 -7.85 -2.85 4.13
CA GLY A 209 -7.31 -2.29 5.38
C GLY A 209 -7.72 -3.05 6.65
N ILE A 210 -8.82 -3.82 6.60
CA ILE A 210 -9.28 -4.67 7.70
C ILE A 210 -8.41 -5.94 7.79
N LEU A 211 -8.14 -6.59 6.65
CA LEU A 211 -7.30 -7.79 6.59
C LEU A 211 -5.83 -7.47 6.81
N SER A 212 -5.37 -6.27 6.41
CA SER A 212 -3.99 -5.88 6.60
C SER A 212 -3.59 -5.70 8.07
N ARG A 213 -4.55 -5.51 8.98
CA ARG A 213 -4.34 -5.46 10.43
C ARG A 213 -4.34 -6.85 11.08
N LEU A 214 -5.02 -7.82 10.47
CA LEU A 214 -5.11 -9.21 10.95
C LEU A 214 -3.88 -10.05 10.56
N ALA A 215 -3.22 -9.71 9.45
CA ALA A 215 -1.97 -10.31 9.00
C ALA A 215 -0.82 -9.28 9.09
N PRO A 216 -0.10 -9.20 10.23
CA PRO A 216 1.02 -8.26 10.41
C PRO A 216 2.21 -8.52 9.45
#